data_AF-A0A3B9BY77-F1
#
_entry.id   AF-A0A3B9BY77-F1
#
_cell.length_a   1.000
_cell.length_b   1.000
_cell.length_c   1.000
_cell.angle_alpha   90.00
_cell.angle_beta   90.00
_cell.angle_gamma   90.00
#
_symmetry.space_group_name_H-M   'P 1'
#
loop_
_entity.id
_entity.type
_entity.pdbx_description
1 polymer ?
#
loop_
_entity_poly.entity_id
_entity_poly.type
_entity_poly.pdbx_seq_one_letter_code
_entity_poly.pdbx_strand_id
1 'polypeptide(L)'
;MEDTELILERIQTLRELDADSELREFINNLNISDVAELINEYPEECISFFQILDFQRALAVFRILDVGIQEDLIKQLPPHQLIQILNDLPPDDRTSLLSELPSNVVKDLIKQLNPEERKVTLSLLGYPEESVGRLMTPDYIDVEQDWTVEQVLTYIRDYGKSSETIDVIYVTDANGALIDDVRIRDFLLVDPKVTRVSDLIDGRFISLHVNDDQKETMQVFQMNNRVALPVVDDKNILLGIVTIDDVLWVAEEEYTEDILMIGGTEALDDSYLEVSIFHLYKRRIVWLIVLFFGELLPITAMSNFENLIAKV
;
A
#
# COMPACT_ATOMS: atom_id res chain seq x y z
N MET A 1 6.62 19.18 -10.68
CA MET A 1 7.60 18.25 -11.23
C MET A 1 8.68 19.10 -11.87
N GLU A 2 9.81 19.20 -11.20
CA GLU A 2 11.05 19.60 -11.89
C GLU A 2 11.30 18.56 -13.00
N ASP A 3 11.96 18.98 -14.08
CA ASP A 3 12.32 18.06 -15.15
C ASP A 3 13.34 17.05 -14.58
N THR A 4 13.03 15.76 -14.55
CA THR A 4 13.90 14.70 -14.00
C THR A 4 15.31 14.78 -14.61
N GLU A 5 15.39 15.16 -15.90
CA GLU A 5 16.65 15.43 -16.60
C GLU A 5 17.47 16.55 -15.93
N LEU A 6 16.83 17.62 -15.46
CA LEU A 6 17.50 18.75 -14.82
C LEU A 6 18.00 18.39 -13.41
N ILE A 7 17.22 17.59 -12.67
CA ILE A 7 17.66 17.07 -11.37
C ILE A 7 18.89 16.19 -11.56
N LEU A 8 18.89 15.35 -12.60
CA LEU A 8 19.99 14.44 -12.88
C LEU A 8 21.24 15.16 -13.39
N GLU A 9 21.10 16.16 -14.26
CA GLU A 9 22.21 17.03 -14.67
C GLU A 9 22.85 17.69 -13.45
N ARG A 10 22.03 18.12 -12.48
CA ARG A 10 22.51 18.71 -11.23
C ARG A 10 23.26 17.70 -10.37
N ILE A 11 22.73 16.48 -10.21
CA ILE A 11 23.38 15.38 -9.48
C ILE A 11 24.73 15.05 -10.12
N GLN A 12 24.78 14.90 -11.44
CA GLN A 12 26.02 14.61 -12.18
C GLN A 12 27.06 15.71 -11.97
N THR A 13 26.65 16.98 -12.09
CA THR A 13 27.53 18.12 -11.83
C THR A 13 28.10 18.10 -10.41
N LEU A 14 27.29 17.79 -9.40
CA LEU A 14 27.74 17.73 -8.01
C LEU A 14 28.70 16.55 -7.77
N ARG A 15 28.47 15.41 -8.43
CA ARG A 15 29.39 14.26 -8.40
C ARG A 15 30.72 14.58 -9.08
N GLU A 16 30.71 15.25 -10.23
CA GLU A 16 31.93 15.66 -10.93
C GLU A 16 32.79 16.64 -10.12
N LEU A 17 32.16 17.43 -9.25
CA LEU A 17 32.83 18.38 -8.36
C LEU A 17 33.28 17.77 -7.02
N ASP A 18 33.10 16.45 -6.81
CA ASP A 18 33.32 15.76 -5.53
C ASP A 18 32.64 16.48 -4.34
N ALA A 19 31.47 17.10 -4.60
CA ALA A 19 30.74 17.94 -3.66
C ALA A 19 29.73 17.10 -2.85
N ASP A 20 30.23 16.10 -2.10
CA ASP A 20 29.41 15.10 -1.41
C ASP A 20 28.40 15.70 -0.41
N SER A 21 28.79 16.79 0.27
CA SER A 21 27.92 17.46 1.24
C SER A 21 26.74 18.15 0.53
N GLU A 22 27.03 18.85 -0.55
CA GLU A 22 26.05 19.55 -1.37
C GLU A 22 25.12 18.57 -2.10
N LEU A 23 25.65 17.43 -2.55
CA LEU A 23 24.86 16.34 -3.14
C LEU A 23 23.89 15.76 -2.12
N ARG A 24 24.37 15.48 -0.90
CA ARG A 24 23.53 14.98 0.19
C ARG A 24 22.43 15.98 0.52
N GLU A 25 22.76 17.25 0.67
CA GLU A 25 21.78 18.30 0.96
C GLU A 25 20.76 18.44 -0.17
N PHE A 26 21.20 18.40 -1.43
CA PHE A 26 20.32 18.49 -2.59
C PHE A 26 19.31 17.34 -2.61
N ILE A 27 19.76 16.09 -2.57
CA ILE A 27 18.89 14.90 -2.60
C ILE A 27 17.95 14.85 -1.38
N ASN A 28 18.43 15.25 -0.20
CA ASN A 28 17.59 15.29 1.00
C ASN A 28 16.57 16.45 1.03
N ASN A 29 16.65 17.39 0.09
CA ASN A 29 15.69 18.49 -0.05
C ASN A 29 14.69 18.28 -1.20
N LEU A 30 14.89 17.28 -2.06
CA LEU A 30 13.91 16.90 -3.09
C LEU A 30 12.60 16.37 -2.47
N ASN A 31 11.51 16.32 -3.24
CA ASN A 31 10.34 15.59 -2.77
C ASN A 31 10.60 14.08 -2.82
N ILE A 32 9.92 13.32 -1.98
CA ILE A 32 10.04 11.85 -1.96
C ILE A 32 9.66 11.25 -3.32
N SER A 33 8.62 11.80 -3.97
CA SER A 33 8.19 11.43 -5.32
C SER A 33 9.27 11.67 -6.38
N ASP A 34 9.97 12.81 -6.31
CA ASP A 34 11.01 13.15 -7.29
C ASP A 34 12.19 12.18 -7.16
N VAL A 35 12.51 11.74 -5.94
CA VAL A 35 13.56 10.74 -5.70
C VAL A 35 13.13 9.36 -6.16
N ALA A 36 11.87 8.97 -5.96
CA ALA A 36 11.34 7.71 -6.46
C ALA A 36 11.34 7.67 -7.99
N GLU A 37 10.90 8.75 -8.66
CA GLU A 37 10.93 8.87 -10.11
C GLU A 37 12.35 8.74 -10.68
N LEU A 38 13.35 9.39 -10.04
CA LEU A 38 14.76 9.23 -10.40
C LEU A 38 15.25 7.78 -10.24
N ILE A 39 14.84 7.09 -9.18
CA ILE A 39 15.22 5.70 -8.95
C ILE A 39 14.58 4.78 -9.99
N ASN A 40 13.33 5.03 -10.37
CA ASN A 40 12.61 4.25 -11.37
C ASN A 40 13.22 4.44 -12.77
N GLU A 41 13.65 5.65 -13.12
CA GLU A 41 14.33 5.92 -14.40
C GLU A 41 15.77 5.38 -14.44
N TYR A 42 16.47 5.36 -13.29
CA TYR A 42 17.88 4.96 -13.16
C TYR A 42 18.08 3.90 -12.07
N PRO A 43 17.51 2.68 -12.25
CA PRO A 43 17.54 1.63 -11.24
C PRO A 43 18.97 1.17 -10.89
N GLU A 44 19.92 1.31 -11.82
CA GLU A 44 21.33 1.00 -11.58
C GLU A 44 21.99 1.89 -10.53
N GLU A 45 21.46 3.10 -10.32
CA GLU A 45 21.95 4.06 -9.33
C GLU A 45 21.19 4.02 -8.01
N CYS A 46 20.14 3.18 -7.92
CA CYS A 46 19.21 3.10 -6.80
C CYS A 46 19.91 3.04 -5.44
N ILE A 47 20.89 2.14 -5.26
CA ILE A 47 21.63 2.00 -3.99
C ILE A 47 22.43 3.25 -3.66
N SER A 48 23.02 3.90 -4.65
CA SER A 48 23.80 5.12 -4.44
C SER A 48 22.90 6.22 -3.89
N PHE A 49 21.74 6.44 -4.51
CA PHE A 49 20.76 7.41 -4.02
C PHE A 49 20.24 7.04 -2.63
N PHE A 50 19.91 5.77 -2.43
CA PHE A 50 19.38 5.28 -1.15
C PHE A 50 20.36 5.48 0.00
N GLN A 51 21.67 5.29 -0.22
CA GLN A 51 22.71 5.49 0.80
C GLN A 51 23.01 6.96 1.11
N ILE A 52 22.70 7.88 0.19
CA ILE A 52 22.87 9.32 0.40
C ILE A 52 21.74 9.90 1.26
N LEU A 53 20.53 9.34 1.14
CA LEU A 53 19.38 9.77 1.92
C LEU A 53 19.60 9.62 3.42
N ASP A 54 19.04 10.56 4.18
CA ASP A 54 18.82 10.38 5.60
C ASP A 54 17.82 9.24 5.80
N PHE A 55 18.01 8.44 6.85
CA PHE A 55 17.28 7.19 7.04
C PHE A 55 15.75 7.33 6.94
N GLN A 56 15.18 8.36 7.57
CA GLN A 56 13.73 8.61 7.53
C GLN A 56 13.22 8.92 6.11
N ARG A 57 14.04 9.59 5.31
CA ARG A 57 13.72 9.86 3.90
C ARG A 57 13.90 8.63 3.05
N ALA A 58 14.95 7.84 3.30
CA ALA A 58 15.16 6.56 2.62
C ALA A 58 13.99 5.60 2.86
N LEU A 59 13.47 5.55 4.09
CA LEU A 59 12.28 4.79 4.44
C LEU A 59 11.04 5.29 3.68
N ALA A 60 10.80 6.60 3.65
CA ALA A 60 9.67 7.18 2.91
C ALA A 60 9.77 6.94 1.39
N VAL A 61 10.98 7.01 0.82
CA VAL A 61 11.21 6.65 -0.59
C VAL A 61 10.94 5.17 -0.79
N PHE A 62 11.48 4.29 0.06
CA PHE A 62 11.31 2.84 -0.06
C PHE A 62 9.83 2.45 -0.18
N ARG A 63 8.96 3.03 0.66
CA ARG A 63 7.51 2.77 0.69
C ARG A 63 6.83 2.93 -0.67
N ILE A 64 7.26 3.91 -1.47
CA ILE A 64 6.59 4.28 -2.74
C ILE A 64 7.32 3.76 -3.99
N LEU A 65 8.41 3.00 -3.81
CA LEU A 65 9.10 2.36 -4.93
C LEU A 65 8.32 1.13 -5.39
N ASP A 66 8.41 0.83 -6.68
CA ASP A 66 7.87 -0.40 -7.26
C ASP A 66 8.47 -1.63 -6.56
N VAL A 67 7.64 -2.67 -6.37
CA VAL A 67 8.01 -3.90 -5.65
C VAL A 67 9.31 -4.52 -6.19
N GLY A 68 9.49 -4.57 -7.52
CA GLY A 68 10.71 -5.11 -8.13
C GLY A 68 11.99 -4.37 -7.68
N ILE A 69 11.91 -3.04 -7.55
CA ILE A 69 13.03 -2.21 -7.06
C ILE A 69 13.23 -2.42 -5.56
N GLN A 70 12.14 -2.52 -4.78
CA GLN A 70 12.22 -2.87 -3.37
C GLN A 70 12.93 -4.23 -3.15
N GLU A 71 12.60 -5.25 -3.95
CA GLU A 71 13.28 -6.54 -3.88
C GLU A 71 14.79 -6.42 -4.16
N ASP A 72 15.15 -5.67 -5.18
CA ASP A 72 16.53 -5.49 -5.59
C ASP A 72 17.34 -4.70 -4.56
N LEU A 73 16.71 -3.73 -3.89
CA LEU A 73 17.28 -3.07 -2.72
C LEU A 73 17.49 -4.05 -1.57
N ILE A 74 16.52 -4.90 -1.24
CA ILE A 74 16.65 -5.89 -0.16
C ILE A 74 17.83 -6.84 -0.41
N LYS A 75 18.07 -7.24 -1.66
CA LYS A 75 19.19 -8.12 -2.06
C LYS A 75 20.56 -7.45 -1.91
N GLN A 76 20.62 -6.12 -2.04
CA GLN A 76 21.89 -5.39 -2.16
C GLN A 76 22.23 -4.53 -0.93
N LEU A 77 21.24 -4.18 -0.11
CA LEU A 77 21.44 -3.36 1.07
C LEU A 77 22.30 -4.07 2.13
N PRO A 78 23.15 -3.31 2.86
CA PRO A 78 23.86 -3.85 4.00
C PRO A 78 22.88 -4.43 5.04
N PRO A 79 23.17 -5.59 5.65
CA PRO A 79 22.24 -6.26 6.56
C PRO A 79 21.71 -5.38 7.69
N HIS A 80 22.54 -4.49 8.25
CA HIS A 80 22.11 -3.59 9.32
C HIS A 80 21.06 -2.57 8.86
N GLN A 81 21.16 -2.05 7.64
CA GLN A 81 20.19 -1.10 7.08
C GLN A 81 18.88 -1.81 6.75
N LEU A 82 18.98 -3.00 6.14
CA LEU A 82 17.81 -3.82 5.84
C LEU A 82 17.02 -4.16 7.11
N ILE A 83 17.69 -4.59 8.18
CA ILE A 83 17.04 -4.86 9.47
C ILE A 83 16.34 -3.60 9.99
N GLN A 84 16.99 -2.44 9.89
CA GLN A 84 16.42 -1.19 10.36
C GLN A 84 15.17 -0.79 9.56
N ILE A 85 15.24 -0.85 8.22
CA ILE A 85 14.09 -0.59 7.33
C ILE A 85 12.93 -1.53 7.66
N LEU A 86 13.18 -2.84 7.78
CA LEU A 86 12.12 -3.80 8.06
C LEU A 86 11.44 -3.57 9.42
N ASN A 87 12.16 -3.06 10.41
CA ASN A 87 11.57 -2.79 11.72
C ASN A 87 10.86 -1.43 11.78
N ASP A 88 11.30 -0.45 10.99
CA ASP A 88 10.73 0.90 10.98
C ASP A 88 9.66 1.10 9.88
N LEU A 89 9.51 0.13 8.95
CA LEU A 89 8.41 0.11 7.99
C LEU A 89 7.06 -0.02 8.69
N PRO A 90 6.04 0.75 8.25
CA PRO A 90 4.67 0.56 8.67
C PRO A 90 4.20 -0.90 8.53
N PRO A 91 3.37 -1.42 9.45
CA PRO A 91 2.97 -2.83 9.46
C PRO A 91 2.28 -3.33 8.18
N ASP A 92 1.44 -2.51 7.58
CA ASP A 92 0.77 -2.69 6.29
C ASP A 92 1.79 -2.76 5.14
N ASP A 93 2.64 -1.75 4.98
CA ASP A 93 3.70 -1.70 3.95
C ASP A 93 4.62 -2.92 4.04
N ARG A 94 5.01 -3.29 5.27
CA ARG A 94 5.83 -4.46 5.53
C ARG A 94 5.11 -5.75 5.17
N THR A 95 3.81 -5.83 5.43
CA THR A 95 2.99 -7.00 5.09
C THR A 95 2.83 -7.12 3.58
N SER A 96 2.62 -6.01 2.88
CA SER A 96 2.58 -5.92 1.42
C SER A 96 3.89 -6.42 0.81
N LEU A 97 5.03 -5.81 1.18
CA LEU A 97 6.36 -6.24 0.74
C LEU A 97 6.62 -7.74 0.96
N LEU A 98 6.28 -8.26 2.14
CA LEU A 98 6.53 -9.66 2.46
C LEU A 98 5.58 -10.63 1.73
N SER A 99 4.45 -10.15 1.23
CA SER A 99 3.50 -10.98 0.48
C SER A 99 3.97 -11.24 -0.95
N GLU A 100 4.67 -10.28 -1.54
CA GLU A 100 5.27 -10.39 -2.88
C GLU A 100 6.54 -11.26 -2.91
N LEU A 101 7.24 -11.36 -1.79
CA LEU A 101 8.52 -12.06 -1.73
C LEU A 101 8.37 -13.60 -1.68
N PRO A 102 9.31 -14.36 -2.27
CA PRO A 102 9.34 -15.81 -2.16
C PRO A 102 9.38 -16.30 -0.70
N SER A 103 8.61 -17.35 -0.38
CA SER A 103 8.41 -17.77 1.02
C SER A 103 9.68 -18.14 1.78
N ASN A 104 10.77 -18.51 1.09
CA ASN A 104 12.08 -18.73 1.72
C ASN A 104 12.72 -17.42 2.19
N VAL A 105 12.61 -16.36 1.40
CA VAL A 105 13.13 -15.02 1.74
C VAL A 105 12.32 -14.46 2.91
N VAL A 106 10.98 -14.53 2.84
CA VAL A 106 10.07 -14.07 3.90
C VAL A 106 10.43 -14.67 5.26
N LYS A 107 10.67 -15.99 5.31
CA LYS A 107 11.05 -16.68 6.55
C LYS A 107 12.35 -16.14 7.16
N ASP A 108 13.30 -15.71 6.34
CA ASP A 108 14.56 -15.18 6.82
C ASP A 108 14.46 -13.71 7.23
N LEU A 109 13.65 -12.91 6.52
CA LEU A 109 13.36 -11.52 6.89
C LEU A 109 12.54 -11.43 8.19
N ILE A 110 11.53 -12.26 8.39
CA ILE A 110 10.72 -12.29 9.63
C ILE A 110 11.60 -12.57 10.87
N LYS A 111 12.68 -13.37 10.73
CA LYS A 111 13.61 -13.64 11.83
C LYS A 111 14.46 -12.42 12.23
N GLN A 112 14.55 -11.43 11.36
CA GLN A 112 15.27 -10.17 11.62
C GLN A 112 14.41 -9.13 12.33
N LEU A 113 13.07 -9.29 12.31
CA LEU A 113 12.16 -8.40 13.01
C LEU A 113 12.30 -8.55 14.53
N ASN A 114 12.14 -7.43 15.23
CA ASN A 114 12.01 -7.36 16.67
C ASN A 114 10.76 -8.15 17.13
N PRO A 115 10.69 -8.60 18.39
CA PRO A 115 9.59 -9.45 18.86
C PRO A 115 8.19 -8.86 18.66
N GLU A 116 8.03 -7.56 18.90
CA GLU A 116 6.75 -6.85 18.73
C GLU A 116 6.37 -6.76 17.24
N GLU A 117 7.27 -6.24 16.41
CA GLU A 117 7.09 -6.16 14.96
C GLU A 117 6.79 -7.51 14.31
N ARG A 118 7.52 -8.55 14.74
CA ARG A 118 7.30 -9.92 14.27
C ARG A 118 5.90 -10.41 14.61
N LYS A 119 5.41 -10.12 15.81
CA LYS A 119 4.08 -10.55 16.26
C LYS A 119 2.99 -9.87 15.43
N VAL A 120 3.11 -8.57 15.21
CA VAL A 120 2.19 -7.79 14.38
C VAL A 120 2.20 -8.33 12.94
N THR A 121 3.38 -8.45 12.35
CA THR A 121 3.56 -8.95 10.97
C THR A 121 2.95 -10.34 10.79
N LEU A 122 3.21 -11.27 11.71
CA LEU A 122 2.63 -12.62 11.63
C LEU A 122 1.11 -12.63 11.81
N SER A 123 0.57 -11.66 12.55
CA SER A 123 -0.88 -11.49 12.67
C SER A 123 -1.49 -11.04 11.34
N LEU A 124 -0.89 -10.03 10.69
CA LEU A 124 -1.36 -9.51 9.40
C LEU A 124 -1.19 -10.55 8.28
N LEU A 125 -0.02 -11.22 8.21
CA LEU A 125 0.22 -12.34 7.28
C LEU A 125 -0.69 -13.56 7.51
N GLY A 126 -1.43 -13.59 8.64
CA GLY A 126 -2.39 -14.64 8.95
C GLY A 126 -3.75 -14.46 8.27
N TYR A 127 -4.08 -13.25 7.80
CA TYR A 127 -5.30 -12.97 7.06
C TYR A 127 -5.20 -13.43 5.60
N PRO A 128 -6.33 -13.70 4.91
CA PRO A 128 -6.34 -13.99 3.48
C PRO A 128 -5.59 -12.91 2.67
N GLU A 129 -4.89 -13.31 1.61
CA GLU A 129 -4.00 -12.41 0.85
C GLU A 129 -4.72 -11.17 0.30
N GLU A 130 -5.91 -11.33 -0.29
CA GLU A 130 -6.70 -10.22 -0.88
C GLU A 130 -7.73 -9.64 0.10
N SER A 131 -7.49 -9.73 1.42
CA SER A 131 -8.44 -9.23 2.41
C SER A 131 -8.03 -7.89 3.00
N VAL A 132 -9.03 -7.13 3.48
CA VAL A 132 -8.81 -5.88 4.22
C VAL A 132 -7.88 -6.08 5.43
N GLY A 133 -7.92 -7.24 6.10
CA GLY A 133 -7.01 -7.55 7.21
C GLY A 133 -5.54 -7.64 6.80
N ARG A 134 -5.25 -7.87 5.52
CA ARG A 134 -3.89 -7.84 4.96
C ARG A 134 -3.42 -6.42 4.67
N LEU A 135 -4.35 -5.55 4.32
CA LEU A 135 -4.14 -4.15 3.97
C LEU A 135 -4.10 -3.22 5.19
N MET A 136 -4.64 -3.65 6.33
CA MET A 136 -4.77 -2.78 7.50
C MET A 136 -3.46 -2.61 8.28
N THR A 137 -3.34 -1.46 8.93
CA THR A 137 -2.34 -1.20 9.97
C THR A 137 -2.98 -1.10 11.36
N PRO A 138 -2.38 -1.70 12.41
CA PRO A 138 -2.82 -1.52 13.79
C PRO A 138 -2.37 -0.19 14.40
N ASP A 139 -1.63 0.64 13.67
CA ASP A 139 -1.06 1.89 14.18
C ASP A 139 -2.07 3.03 14.09
N TYR A 140 -3.10 3.00 14.95
CA TYR A 140 -4.15 4.01 15.03
C TYR A 140 -4.27 4.61 16.44
N ILE A 141 -5.04 5.70 16.54
CA ILE A 141 -5.37 6.33 17.83
C ILE A 141 -6.83 6.07 18.16
N ASP A 142 -7.08 5.40 19.29
CA ASP A 142 -8.39 5.30 19.89
C ASP A 142 -8.46 5.99 21.27
N VAL A 143 -9.67 6.43 21.63
CA VAL A 143 -9.95 7.14 22.89
C VAL A 143 -11.29 6.70 23.49
N GLU A 144 -11.44 6.88 24.80
CA GLU A 144 -12.70 6.57 25.49
C GLU A 144 -13.69 7.75 25.43
N GLN A 145 -14.99 7.44 25.31
CA GLN A 145 -16.07 8.44 25.23
C GLN A 145 -16.17 9.42 26.42
N ASP A 146 -15.63 9.04 27.58
CA ASP A 146 -15.70 9.83 28.81
C ASP A 146 -14.55 10.85 28.95
N TRP A 147 -13.54 10.77 28.07
CA TRP A 147 -12.39 11.68 28.10
C TRP A 147 -12.79 13.11 27.72
N THR A 148 -12.11 14.08 28.31
CA THR A 148 -12.17 15.46 27.81
C THR A 148 -11.30 15.61 26.57
N VAL A 149 -11.63 16.59 25.74
CA VAL A 149 -10.82 16.90 24.56
C VAL A 149 -9.38 17.29 24.93
N GLU A 150 -9.15 17.90 26.10
CA GLU A 150 -7.79 18.16 26.64
C GLU A 150 -6.99 16.87 26.87
N GLN A 151 -7.62 15.82 27.39
CA GLN A 151 -7.00 14.51 27.56
C GLN A 151 -6.66 13.89 26.21
N VAL A 152 -7.60 13.93 25.27
CA VAL A 152 -7.40 13.43 23.89
C VAL A 152 -6.21 14.14 23.22
N LEU A 153 -6.19 15.47 23.22
CA LEU A 153 -5.10 16.23 22.60
C LEU A 153 -3.75 16.01 23.29
N THR A 154 -3.75 15.69 24.59
CA THR A 154 -2.52 15.29 25.30
C THR A 154 -2.06 13.91 24.86
N TYR A 155 -2.98 12.96 24.79
CA TYR A 155 -2.71 11.60 24.30
C TYR A 155 -2.15 11.59 22.87
N ILE A 156 -2.72 12.38 21.96
CA ILE A 156 -2.20 12.53 20.59
C ILE A 156 -0.78 13.09 20.57
N ARG A 157 -0.43 14.04 21.45
CA ARG A 157 0.93 14.58 21.50
C ARG A 157 1.96 13.54 21.96
N ASP A 158 1.54 12.64 22.85
CA ASP A 158 2.41 11.61 23.41
C ASP A 158 2.57 10.41 22.47
N TYR A 159 1.51 10.02 21.75
CA TYR A 159 1.46 8.77 20.98
C TYR A 159 1.24 8.94 19.47
N GLY A 160 0.69 10.06 19.01
CA GLY A 160 0.29 10.28 17.60
C GLY A 160 1.44 10.34 16.59
N LYS A 161 2.70 10.25 17.02
CA LYS A 161 3.84 10.05 16.11
C LYS A 161 4.03 8.61 15.67
N SER A 162 3.43 7.67 16.40
CA SER A 162 3.51 6.22 16.12
C SER A 162 2.21 5.68 15.52
N SER A 163 1.30 6.58 15.11
CA SER A 163 0.09 6.22 14.39
C SER A 163 0.25 6.59 12.93
N GLU A 164 -0.32 5.79 12.03
CA GLU A 164 -0.30 6.04 10.58
C GLU A 164 -0.93 7.40 10.25
N THR A 165 -2.04 7.73 10.91
CA THR A 165 -2.65 9.04 10.79
C THR A 165 -3.34 9.47 12.08
N ILE A 166 -3.38 10.80 12.29
CA ILE A 166 -4.16 11.44 13.35
C ILE A 166 -5.39 12.16 12.80
N ASP A 167 -5.66 12.10 11.49
CA ASP A 167 -6.76 12.84 10.87
C ASP A 167 -8.14 12.38 11.34
N VAL A 168 -8.23 11.12 11.77
CA VAL A 168 -9.42 10.49 12.35
C VAL A 168 -9.02 9.84 13.66
N ILE A 169 -9.84 10.05 14.69
CA ILE A 169 -9.70 9.45 16.02
C ILE A 169 -10.87 8.50 16.20
N TYR A 170 -10.57 7.27 16.60
CA TYR A 170 -11.59 6.26 16.84
C TYR A 170 -12.04 6.30 18.29
N VAL A 171 -13.33 6.11 18.52
CA VAL A 171 -13.88 6.03 19.86
C VAL A 171 -14.24 4.59 20.14
N THR A 172 -13.70 4.03 21.22
CA THR A 172 -13.87 2.62 21.59
C THR A 172 -14.50 2.47 22.98
N ASP A 173 -15.14 1.32 23.21
CA ASP A 173 -15.62 0.93 24.53
C ASP A 173 -14.51 0.21 25.35
N ALA A 174 -14.78 -0.11 26.61
CA ALA A 174 -13.83 -0.79 27.48
C ALA A 174 -13.43 -2.21 27.02
N ASN A 175 -14.13 -2.78 26.04
CA ASN A 175 -13.81 -4.07 25.43
C ASN A 175 -13.07 -3.92 24.08
N GLY A 176 -12.83 -2.69 23.61
CA GLY A 176 -12.23 -2.40 22.31
C GLY A 176 -13.23 -2.36 21.16
N ALA A 177 -14.53 -2.38 21.43
CA ALA A 177 -15.55 -2.30 20.39
C ALA A 177 -15.65 -0.86 19.85
N LEU A 178 -15.71 -0.73 18.53
CA LEU A 178 -15.82 0.58 17.86
C LEU A 178 -17.19 1.21 18.15
N ILE A 179 -17.18 2.44 18.66
CA ILE A 179 -18.36 3.27 18.94
C ILE A 179 -18.56 4.32 17.85
N ASP A 180 -17.49 5.02 17.44
CA ASP A 180 -17.56 6.08 16.43
C ASP A 180 -16.20 6.45 15.82
N ASP A 181 -16.22 7.25 14.75
CA ASP A 181 -15.05 7.84 14.11
C ASP A 181 -15.15 9.37 14.03
N VAL A 182 -14.26 10.11 14.70
CA VAL A 182 -14.34 11.57 14.83
C VAL A 182 -13.11 12.23 14.22
N ARG A 183 -13.31 13.22 13.35
CA ARG A 183 -12.19 13.91 12.69
C ARG A 183 -11.44 14.80 13.68
N ILE A 184 -10.11 14.86 13.55
CA ILE A 184 -9.28 15.71 14.43
C ILE A 184 -9.72 17.17 14.45
N ARG A 185 -10.21 17.68 13.32
CA ARG A 185 -10.77 19.03 13.20
C ARG A 185 -11.83 19.31 14.26
N ASP A 186 -12.70 18.34 14.56
CA ASP A 186 -13.82 18.54 15.47
C ASP A 186 -13.33 18.66 16.93
N PHE A 187 -12.25 17.96 17.29
CA PHE A 187 -11.54 18.15 18.56
C PHE A 187 -10.85 19.51 18.66
N LEU A 188 -10.30 20.03 17.57
CA LEU A 188 -9.55 21.29 17.56
C LEU A 188 -10.44 22.54 17.64
N LEU A 189 -11.73 22.43 17.33
CA LEU A 189 -12.65 23.57 17.23
C LEU A 189 -13.49 23.82 18.50
N VAL A 190 -13.40 22.95 19.50
CA VAL A 190 -14.20 23.01 20.73
C VAL A 190 -13.38 23.43 21.95
N ASP A 191 -14.05 23.76 23.06
CA ASP A 191 -13.34 24.05 24.32
C ASP A 191 -12.76 22.74 24.88
N PRO A 192 -11.43 22.61 24.98
CA PRO A 192 -10.80 21.35 25.34
C PRO A 192 -11.06 20.93 26.80
N LYS A 193 -11.37 21.88 27.68
CA LYS A 193 -11.50 21.62 29.12
C LYS A 193 -12.91 21.22 29.52
N VAL A 194 -13.90 21.69 28.76
CA VAL A 194 -15.32 21.48 29.07
C VAL A 194 -15.90 20.33 28.26
N THR A 195 -15.55 20.25 26.97
CA THR A 195 -16.15 19.31 26.02
C THR A 195 -15.59 17.91 26.21
N ARG A 196 -16.46 16.90 26.18
CA ARG A 196 -16.09 15.49 26.21
C ARG A 196 -16.19 14.86 24.83
N VAL A 197 -15.53 13.72 24.65
CA VAL A 197 -15.63 12.92 23.41
C VAL A 197 -17.09 12.56 23.13
N SER A 198 -17.84 12.16 24.15
CA SER A 198 -19.29 11.86 24.06
C SER A 198 -20.16 13.01 23.53
N ASP A 199 -19.71 14.26 23.61
CA ASP A 199 -20.41 15.41 23.03
C ASP A 199 -20.15 15.55 21.51
N LEU A 200 -19.12 14.89 21.00
CA LEU A 200 -18.69 14.91 19.59
C LEU A 200 -19.16 13.68 18.79
N ILE A 201 -19.47 12.58 19.48
CA ILE A 201 -20.00 11.35 18.88
C ILE A 201 -21.37 11.63 18.24
N ASP A 202 -21.55 11.17 17.02
CA ASP A 202 -22.84 11.21 16.31
C ASP A 202 -23.36 9.82 15.90
N GLY A 203 -22.55 8.77 16.10
CA GLY A 203 -22.87 7.38 15.83
C GLY A 203 -22.96 7.03 14.34
N ARG A 204 -22.43 7.89 13.46
CA ARG A 204 -22.46 7.72 12.00
C ARG A 204 -21.06 7.45 11.47
N PHE A 205 -20.51 6.31 11.86
CA PHE A 205 -19.28 5.78 11.30
C PHE A 205 -19.56 4.72 10.23
N ILE A 206 -18.51 4.42 9.47
CA ILE A 206 -18.47 3.33 8.50
C ILE A 206 -17.21 2.55 8.83
N SER A 207 -17.32 1.22 8.88
CA SER A 207 -16.21 0.32 9.11
C SER A 207 -16.12 -0.69 7.98
N LEU A 208 -14.91 -1.20 7.77
CA LEU A 208 -14.64 -2.37 6.95
C LEU A 208 -14.56 -3.59 7.87
N HIS A 209 -14.90 -4.76 7.34
CA HIS A 209 -14.67 -6.00 8.06
C HIS A 209 -13.34 -6.63 7.64
N VAL A 210 -12.64 -7.25 8.58
CA VAL A 210 -11.28 -7.78 8.37
C VAL A 210 -11.18 -8.84 7.25
N ASN A 211 -12.28 -9.55 6.97
CA ASN A 211 -12.35 -10.57 5.92
C ASN A 211 -13.00 -10.04 4.63
N ASP A 212 -13.32 -8.75 4.53
CA ASP A 212 -13.82 -8.17 3.29
C ASP A 212 -12.73 -8.23 2.20
N ASP A 213 -13.17 -8.31 0.96
CA ASP A 213 -12.30 -8.28 -0.21
C ASP A 213 -11.74 -6.85 -0.40
N GLN A 214 -10.42 -6.75 -0.58
CA GLN A 214 -9.76 -5.46 -0.73
C GLN A 214 -10.24 -4.68 -1.96
N LYS A 215 -10.70 -5.35 -3.02
CA LYS A 215 -11.19 -4.73 -4.26
C LYS A 215 -12.44 -3.88 -4.03
N GLU A 216 -13.25 -4.25 -3.04
CA GLU A 216 -14.49 -3.54 -2.71
C GLU A 216 -14.25 -2.28 -1.88
N THR A 217 -13.09 -2.16 -1.21
CA THR A 217 -12.78 -1.02 -0.32
C THR A 217 -12.77 0.32 -1.04
N MET A 218 -12.24 0.38 -2.27
CA MET A 218 -12.19 1.61 -3.08
C MET A 218 -13.56 2.26 -3.21
N GLN A 219 -14.62 1.47 -3.42
CA GLN A 219 -15.98 2.00 -3.53
C GLN A 219 -16.46 2.60 -2.20
N VAL A 220 -16.13 1.97 -1.07
CA VAL A 220 -16.47 2.46 0.26
C VAL A 220 -15.79 3.80 0.52
N PHE A 221 -14.49 3.94 0.21
CA PHE A 221 -13.78 5.20 0.33
C PHE A 221 -14.37 6.30 -0.55
N GLN A 222 -14.62 6.01 -1.83
CA GLN A 222 -15.17 6.96 -2.80
C GLN A 222 -16.57 7.45 -2.43
N MET A 223 -17.46 6.57 -1.99
CA MET A 223 -18.83 6.94 -1.64
C MET A 223 -18.92 7.80 -0.37
N ASN A 224 -17.92 7.71 0.51
CA ASN A 224 -17.98 8.30 1.85
C ASN A 224 -16.96 9.43 2.10
N ASN A 225 -16.07 9.70 1.14
CA ASN A 225 -15.05 10.75 1.23
C ASN A 225 -14.26 10.68 2.55
N ARG A 226 -13.75 9.49 2.84
CA ARG A 226 -12.93 9.16 4.02
C ARG A 226 -11.46 9.10 3.61
N VAL A 227 -10.57 9.48 4.53
CA VAL A 227 -9.11 9.39 4.35
C VAL A 227 -8.52 8.15 5.01
N ALA A 228 -9.22 7.64 6.03
CA ALA A 228 -8.96 6.37 6.66
C ALA A 228 -10.29 5.76 7.12
N LEU A 229 -10.36 4.43 7.15
CA LEU A 229 -11.51 3.67 7.62
C LEU A 229 -11.07 2.66 8.70
N PRO A 230 -11.87 2.47 9.76
CA PRO A 230 -11.61 1.45 10.76
C PRO A 230 -11.93 0.06 10.23
N VAL A 231 -11.13 -0.91 10.65
CA VAL A 231 -11.30 -2.33 10.36
C VAL A 231 -11.71 -3.07 11.62
N VAL A 232 -12.82 -3.81 11.55
CA VAL A 232 -13.38 -4.53 12.70
C VAL A 232 -13.51 -6.02 12.45
N ASP A 233 -13.62 -6.79 13.53
CA ASP A 233 -13.96 -8.22 13.51
C ASP A 233 -15.47 -8.49 13.63
N ASP A 234 -15.86 -9.77 13.65
CA ASP A 234 -17.25 -10.22 13.83
C ASP A 234 -17.91 -9.73 15.14
N LYS A 235 -17.11 -9.30 16.12
CA LYS A 235 -17.55 -8.78 17.42
C LYS A 235 -17.51 -7.25 17.48
N ASN A 236 -17.27 -6.58 16.36
CA ASN A 236 -17.12 -5.14 16.23
C ASN A 236 -15.91 -4.59 17.02
N ILE A 237 -14.89 -5.42 17.30
CA ILE A 237 -13.63 -4.98 17.91
C ILE A 237 -12.80 -4.29 16.85
N LEU A 238 -12.30 -3.09 17.15
CA LEU A 238 -11.39 -2.36 16.28
C LEU A 238 -10.02 -3.08 16.27
N LEU A 239 -9.59 -3.53 15.09
CA LEU A 239 -8.34 -4.27 14.90
C LEU A 239 -7.25 -3.41 14.25
N GLY A 240 -7.65 -2.43 13.45
CA GLY A 240 -6.75 -1.66 12.61
C GLY A 240 -7.51 -0.60 11.82
N ILE A 241 -6.77 0.06 10.94
CA ILE A 241 -7.31 1.03 9.99
C ILE A 241 -6.72 0.75 8.61
N VAL A 242 -7.41 1.21 7.58
CA VAL A 242 -6.90 1.29 6.20
C VAL A 242 -6.92 2.74 5.80
N THR A 243 -5.88 3.21 5.11
CA THR A 243 -5.82 4.57 4.56
C THR A 243 -6.15 4.58 3.07
N ILE A 244 -6.50 5.76 2.55
CA ILE A 244 -6.88 5.92 1.14
C ILE A 244 -5.71 5.66 0.18
N ASP A 245 -4.47 5.94 0.59
CA ASP A 245 -3.28 5.74 -0.22
C ASP A 245 -3.02 4.25 -0.49
N ASP A 246 -3.15 3.37 0.49
CA ASP A 246 -3.04 1.92 0.27
C ASP A 246 -4.12 1.39 -0.67
N VAL A 247 -5.34 1.91 -0.53
CA VAL A 247 -6.46 1.54 -1.39
C VAL A 247 -6.27 2.04 -2.82
N LEU A 248 -5.60 3.18 -3.01
CA LEU A 248 -5.24 3.68 -4.34
C LEU A 248 -4.23 2.76 -5.03
N TRP A 249 -3.24 2.24 -4.30
CA TRP A 249 -2.31 1.24 -4.81
C TRP A 249 -3.02 -0.04 -5.25
N VAL A 250 -3.83 -0.62 -4.36
CA VAL A 250 -4.62 -1.82 -4.67
C VAL A 250 -5.48 -1.59 -5.92
N ALA A 251 -6.15 -0.44 -6.04
CA ALA A 251 -6.95 -0.19 -7.22
C ALA A 251 -6.14 -0.10 -8.51
N GLU A 252 -4.92 0.43 -8.50
CA GLU A 252 -4.06 0.45 -9.68
C GLU A 252 -3.65 -0.95 -10.12
N GLU A 253 -3.33 -1.82 -9.16
CA GLU A 253 -3.05 -3.25 -9.40
C GLU A 253 -4.28 -3.95 -10.00
N GLU A 254 -5.45 -3.74 -9.41
CA GLU A 254 -6.72 -4.30 -9.87
C GLU A 254 -7.11 -3.83 -11.27
N TYR A 255 -6.97 -2.54 -11.57
CA TYR A 255 -7.21 -2.03 -12.92
C TYR A 255 -6.24 -2.64 -13.93
N THR A 256 -4.99 -2.84 -13.55
CA THR A 256 -3.98 -3.47 -14.40
C THR A 256 -4.33 -4.94 -14.66
N GLU A 257 -4.71 -5.68 -13.62
CA GLU A 257 -5.20 -7.05 -13.71
C GLU A 257 -6.41 -7.16 -14.67
N ASP A 258 -7.43 -6.33 -14.45
CA ASP A 258 -8.65 -6.30 -15.26
C ASP A 258 -8.35 -6.04 -16.74
N ILE A 259 -7.44 -5.10 -17.03
CA ILE A 259 -7.00 -4.79 -18.41
C ILE A 259 -6.31 -6.00 -19.04
N LEU A 260 -5.44 -6.69 -18.30
CA LEU A 260 -4.76 -7.90 -18.79
C LEU A 260 -5.75 -9.04 -19.07
N MET A 261 -6.72 -9.22 -18.18
CA MET A 261 -7.80 -10.20 -18.31
C MET A 261 -8.68 -9.94 -19.53
N ILE A 262 -9.04 -8.69 -19.82
CA ILE A 262 -9.75 -8.30 -21.06
C ILE A 262 -8.96 -8.74 -22.31
N GLY A 263 -7.62 -8.67 -22.26
CA GLY A 263 -6.73 -9.10 -23.34
C GLY A 263 -6.61 -10.62 -23.53
N GLY A 264 -7.34 -11.43 -22.75
CA GLY A 264 -7.24 -12.89 -22.77
C GLY A 264 -5.90 -13.38 -22.22
N THR A 265 -5.35 -12.68 -21.24
CA THR A 265 -4.15 -13.06 -20.50
C THR A 265 -4.58 -13.26 -19.05
N GLU A 266 -4.15 -14.35 -18.42
CA GLU A 266 -4.25 -14.45 -16.96
C GLU A 266 -3.46 -13.30 -16.30
N ALA A 267 -3.86 -12.87 -15.10
CA ALA A 267 -3.13 -11.88 -14.31
C ALA A 267 -1.62 -12.20 -14.27
N LEU A 268 -0.80 -11.17 -14.43
CA LEU A 268 0.65 -11.27 -14.25
C LEU A 268 0.97 -10.65 -12.90
N ASP A 269 1.62 -11.45 -12.04
CA ASP A 269 2.13 -10.99 -10.74
C ASP A 269 3.40 -10.12 -10.91
N ASP A 270 3.99 -10.11 -12.12
CA ASP A 270 5.25 -9.44 -12.46
C ASP A 270 5.05 -8.36 -13.55
N SER A 271 5.93 -7.36 -13.58
CA SER A 271 5.97 -6.34 -14.66
C SER A 271 6.14 -6.97 -16.04
N TYR A 272 5.25 -6.64 -16.98
CA TYR A 272 5.19 -7.25 -18.33
C TYR A 272 6.53 -7.25 -19.07
N LEU A 273 7.37 -6.24 -18.87
CA LEU A 273 8.67 -6.11 -19.55
C LEU A 273 9.74 -7.06 -19.00
N GLU A 274 9.57 -7.52 -17.76
CA GLU A 274 10.53 -8.38 -17.07
C GLU A 274 10.18 -9.87 -17.22
N VAL A 275 8.92 -10.17 -17.55
CA VAL A 275 8.44 -11.54 -17.72
C VAL A 275 9.05 -12.20 -18.96
N SER A 276 9.63 -13.39 -18.76
CA SER A 276 10.14 -14.20 -19.88
C SER A 276 9.05 -14.55 -20.90
N ILE A 277 9.41 -14.59 -22.19
CA ILE A 277 8.48 -14.92 -23.29
C ILE A 277 7.75 -16.26 -23.07
N PHE A 278 8.44 -17.24 -22.49
CA PHE A 278 7.84 -18.54 -22.21
C PHE A 278 6.79 -18.48 -21.09
N HIS A 279 7.01 -17.65 -20.07
CA HIS A 279 6.03 -17.43 -19.01
C HIS A 279 4.79 -16.72 -19.57
N LEU A 280 4.96 -15.66 -20.38
CA LEU A 280 3.86 -14.99 -21.08
C LEU A 280 3.04 -15.96 -21.95
N TYR A 281 3.72 -16.83 -22.70
CA TYR A 281 3.06 -17.86 -23.50
C TYR A 281 2.14 -18.75 -22.64
N LYS A 282 2.62 -19.20 -21.48
CA LYS A 282 1.86 -20.08 -20.59
C LYS A 282 0.61 -19.40 -20.01
N ARG A 283 0.69 -18.10 -19.70
CA ARG A 283 -0.44 -17.31 -19.18
C ARG A 283 -1.52 -17.04 -20.24
N ARG A 284 -1.16 -17.08 -21.52
CA ARG A 284 -2.09 -16.85 -22.65
C ARG A 284 -2.63 -18.12 -23.28
N ILE A 285 -1.88 -19.22 -23.29
CA ILE A 285 -2.24 -20.42 -24.06
C ILE A 285 -3.56 -21.03 -23.60
N VAL A 286 -3.90 -20.95 -22.32
CA VAL A 286 -5.17 -21.46 -21.78
C VAL A 286 -6.35 -20.73 -22.42
N TRP A 287 -6.34 -19.39 -22.38
CA TRP A 287 -7.36 -18.56 -23.01
C TRP A 287 -7.38 -18.70 -24.54
N LEU A 288 -6.22 -18.78 -25.19
CA LEU A 288 -6.14 -18.98 -26.63
C LEU A 288 -6.75 -20.31 -27.07
N ILE A 289 -6.55 -21.39 -26.31
CA ILE A 289 -7.16 -22.69 -26.58
C ILE A 289 -8.69 -22.59 -26.43
N VAL A 290 -9.18 -21.96 -25.35
CA VAL A 290 -10.62 -21.78 -25.12
C VAL A 290 -11.26 -20.97 -26.25
N LEU A 291 -10.65 -19.85 -26.64
CA LEU A 291 -11.12 -19.00 -27.73
C LEU A 291 -11.08 -19.73 -29.09
N PHE A 292 -9.99 -20.47 -29.37
CA PHE A 292 -9.86 -21.26 -30.60
C PHE A 292 -10.99 -22.29 -30.75
N PHE A 293 -11.33 -23.00 -29.67
CA PHE A 293 -12.48 -23.91 -29.70
C PHE A 293 -13.82 -23.17 -29.78
N GLY A 294 -13.93 -21.98 -29.15
CA GLY A 294 -15.09 -21.11 -29.26
C GLY A 294 -15.38 -20.66 -30.71
N GLU A 295 -14.33 -20.39 -31.50
CA GLU A 295 -14.45 -19.99 -32.91
C GLU A 295 -15.09 -21.07 -33.80
N LEU A 296 -15.07 -22.33 -33.39
CA LEU A 296 -15.74 -23.42 -34.12
C LEU A 296 -17.26 -23.28 -34.13
N LEU A 297 -17.85 -22.56 -33.15
CA LEU A 297 -19.29 -22.33 -33.06
C LEU A 297 -19.79 -21.45 -34.23
N PRO A 298 -19.24 -20.24 -34.48
CA PRO A 298 -19.55 -19.47 -35.68
C PRO A 298 -19.36 -20.23 -36.99
N ILE A 299 -18.28 -21.02 -37.12
CA ILE A 299 -17.99 -21.81 -38.33
C ILE A 299 -19.11 -22.82 -38.59
N THR A 300 -19.51 -23.55 -37.53
CA THR A 300 -20.61 -24.52 -37.61
C THR A 300 -21.94 -23.83 -37.93
N ALA A 301 -22.20 -22.66 -37.36
CA ALA A 301 -23.39 -21.87 -37.66
C ALA A 301 -23.41 -21.42 -39.12
N MET A 302 -22.31 -20.89 -39.66
CA MET A 302 -22.21 -20.45 -41.05
C MET A 302 -22.40 -21.60 -42.05
N SER A 303 -21.91 -22.82 -41.74
CA SER A 303 -22.13 -23.99 -42.60
C SER A 303 -23.62 -24.26 -42.84
N ASN A 304 -24.49 -24.05 -41.84
CA ASN A 304 -25.94 -24.20 -42.03
C ASN A 304 -26.55 -23.15 -42.98
N PHE A 305 -25.88 -22.01 -43.17
CA PHE A 305 -26.30 -20.92 -44.06
C PHE A 305 -25.58 -20.92 -45.42
N GLU A 306 -24.71 -21.89 -45.71
CA GLU A 306 -23.96 -21.95 -46.99
C GLU A 306 -24.86 -21.81 -48.22
N ASN A 307 -26.00 -22.50 -48.23
CA ASN A 307 -26.95 -22.47 -49.34
C ASN A 307 -27.62 -21.10 -49.57
N LEU A 308 -27.68 -20.26 -48.54
CA LEU A 308 -28.22 -18.89 -48.61
C LEU A 308 -27.14 -17.90 -49.01
N ILE A 309 -25.91 -18.09 -48.49
CA ILE A 309 -24.74 -17.29 -48.87
C ILE A 309 -24.41 -17.50 -50.35
N ALA A 310 -24.48 -18.73 -50.86
CA ALA A 310 -24.21 -19.05 -52.27
C ALA A 310 -25.25 -18.49 -53.27
N LYS A 311 -26.37 -17.93 -52.80
CA LYS A 311 -27.44 -17.35 -53.64
C LYS A 311 -27.31 -15.84 -53.85
N VAL A 312 -26.43 -15.17 -53.10
CA VAL A 312 -26.11 -13.74 -53.23
C VAL A 312 -24.81 -13.61 -54.02
#